data_AF-A0A3D2J062-F1
#
_entry.id   AF-A0A3D2J062-F1
#
_cell.length_a   1.000
_cell.length_b   1.000
_cell.length_c   1.000
_cell.angle_alpha   90.00
_cell.angle_beta   90.00
_cell.angle_gamma   90.00
#
_symmetry.space_group_name_H-M   'P 1'
#
loop_
_entity.id
_entity.type
_entity.pdbx_description
1 polymer ?
#
loop_
_entity_poly.entity_id
_entity_poly.type
_entity_poly.pdbx_seq_one_letter_code
_entity_poly.pdbx_strand_id
1 'polypeptide(L)'
;MNKKGFTLIELLAVIVVLGVVLLLAMPSILDSINASRDSSYKILIGNIKTAAETYYQECEYGDLSDKNKYGNYACNIDNNTINTTIGALANTGILKVSADDSGSLIVKDPRDTTKNLNSCGIQIIKSVDNKFKVTYQIKGSTQDGCPTTEDLQ
;
A
#
# COMPACT_ATOMS: atom_id res chain seq x y z
N MET A 1 -57.05 23.72 6.62
CA MET A 1 -55.78 23.58 5.86
C MET A 1 -55.80 22.24 5.14
N ASN A 2 -55.99 22.22 3.82
CA ASN A 2 -55.96 21.01 3.01
C ASN A 2 -54.50 20.61 2.72
N LYS A 3 -54.00 19.58 3.40
CA LYS A 3 -52.72 18.96 3.06
C LYS A 3 -52.97 17.98 1.92
N LYS A 4 -52.64 18.36 0.68
CA LYS A 4 -52.55 17.40 -0.43
C LYS A 4 -51.33 16.51 -0.17
N GLY A 5 -51.57 15.25 0.17
CA GLY A 5 -50.52 14.23 0.25
C GLY A 5 -50.08 13.80 -1.15
N PHE A 6 -48.82 13.42 -1.28
CA PHE A 6 -48.30 12.81 -2.51
C PHE A 6 -49.04 11.51 -2.83
N THR A 7 -49.27 11.27 -4.12
CA THR A 7 -49.89 10.02 -4.58
C THR A 7 -48.84 8.91 -4.71
N LEU A 8 -49.25 7.65 -4.50
CA LEU A 8 -48.36 6.50 -4.67
C LEU A 8 -47.78 6.41 -6.09
N ILE A 9 -48.53 6.85 -7.10
CA ILE A 9 -48.08 6.79 -8.50
C ILE A 9 -47.00 7.81 -8.83
N GLU A 10 -47.05 9.01 -8.24
CA GLU A 10 -45.97 9.99 -8.38
C GLU A 10 -44.68 9.45 -7.78
N LEU A 11 -44.78 8.82 -6.61
CA LEU A 11 -43.62 8.24 -5.93
C LEU A 11 -43.07 7.03 -6.70
N LEU A 12 -43.94 6.21 -7.28
CA LEU A 12 -43.58 5.08 -8.15
C LEU A 12 -42.84 5.54 -9.42
N ALA A 13 -43.35 6.57 -10.10
CA ALA A 13 -42.72 7.07 -11.33
C ALA A 13 -41.29 7.57 -11.07
N VAL A 14 -41.06 8.24 -9.93
CA VAL A 14 -39.74 8.76 -9.55
C VAL A 14 -38.74 7.63 -9.29
N ILE A 15 -39.12 6.59 -8.54
CA ILE A 15 -38.19 5.47 -8.26
C ILE A 15 -37.83 4.69 -9.53
N VAL A 16 -38.76 4.57 -10.49
CA VAL A 16 -38.49 3.92 -11.79
C VAL A 16 -37.46 4.72 -12.58
N VAL A 17 -37.62 6.03 -12.69
CA VAL A 17 -36.66 6.90 -13.40
C VAL A 17 -35.28 6.87 -12.71
N LEU A 18 -35.22 6.96 -11.38
CA LEU A 18 -33.97 6.85 -10.63
C LEU A 18 -33.28 5.49 -10.85
N GLY A 19 -34.05 4.40 -10.90
CA GLY A 19 -33.53 3.06 -11.17
C GLY A 19 -32.84 2.97 -12.55
N VAL A 20 -33.46 3.51 -13.60
CA VAL A 20 -32.89 3.49 -14.95
C VAL A 20 -31.59 4.31 -15.03
N VAL A 21 -31.56 5.49 -14.41
CA VAL A 21 -30.35 6.34 -14.38
C VAL A 21 -29.20 5.64 -13.64
N LEU A 22 -29.49 4.99 -12.50
CA LEU A 22 -28.48 4.24 -11.75
C LEU A 22 -27.90 3.09 -12.58
N LEU A 23 -28.73 2.33 -13.31
CA LEU A 23 -28.26 1.21 -14.14
C LEU A 23 -27.22 1.64 -15.18
N LEU A 24 -27.41 2.81 -15.80
CA LEU A 24 -26.45 3.33 -16.79
C LEU A 24 -25.18 3.90 -16.14
N ALA A 25 -25.31 4.53 -14.96
CA ALA A 25 -24.21 5.18 -14.27
C ALA A 25 -23.30 4.20 -13.50
N MET A 26 -23.86 3.13 -12.93
CA MET A 26 -23.13 2.16 -12.09
C MET A 26 -21.82 1.63 -12.69
N PRO A 27 -21.75 1.14 -13.96
CA PRO A 27 -20.49 0.59 -14.49
C PRO A 27 -19.36 1.63 -14.48
N SER A 28 -19.64 2.86 -14.92
CA SER A 28 -18.64 3.94 -14.94
C SER A 28 -18.14 4.33 -13.55
N ILE A 29 -19.00 4.24 -12.53
CA ILE A 29 -18.65 4.52 -11.14
C ILE A 29 -17.74 3.41 -10.61
N LEU A 30 -18.05 2.14 -10.89
CA LEU A 30 -17.23 1.00 -10.49
C LEU A 30 -15.84 1.06 -11.12
N ASP A 31 -15.76 1.39 -12.41
CA ASP A 31 -14.49 1.56 -13.12
C ASP A 31 -13.65 2.71 -12.51
N SER A 32 -14.29 3.83 -12.17
CA SER A 32 -13.61 4.95 -11.51
C SER A 32 -13.09 4.57 -10.12
N ILE A 33 -13.82 3.74 -9.37
CA ILE A 33 -13.38 3.25 -8.05
C ILE A 33 -12.18 2.31 -8.22
N ASN A 34 -12.23 1.38 -9.18
CA ASN A 34 -11.13 0.46 -9.45
C ASN A 34 -9.87 1.21 -9.90
N ALA A 35 -10.01 2.17 -10.83
CA ALA A 35 -8.89 3.01 -11.27
C ALA A 35 -8.27 3.83 -10.12
N SER A 36 -9.10 4.32 -9.19
CA SER A 36 -8.63 5.01 -7.97
C SER A 36 -7.84 4.07 -7.04
N ARG A 37 -8.32 2.83 -6.86
CA ARG A 37 -7.62 1.79 -6.09
C ARG A 37 -6.28 1.41 -6.72
N ASP A 38 -6.23 1.23 -8.03
CA ASP A 38 -4.98 0.94 -8.75
C ASP A 38 -3.99 2.11 -8.66
N SER A 39 -4.47 3.34 -8.74
CA SER A 39 -3.64 4.54 -8.57
C SER A 39 -3.06 4.61 -7.15
N SER A 40 -3.88 4.29 -6.14
CA SER A 40 -3.46 4.23 -4.74
C SER A 40 -2.45 3.10 -4.49
N TYR A 41 -2.62 1.95 -5.16
CA TYR A 41 -1.63 0.87 -5.13
C TYR A 41 -0.28 1.31 -5.70
N LYS A 42 -0.25 1.97 -6.87
CA LYS A 42 1.00 2.50 -7.44
C LYS A 42 1.70 3.50 -6.52
N ILE A 43 0.94 4.37 -5.85
CA ILE A 43 1.48 5.30 -4.84
C ILE A 43 2.08 4.52 -3.66
N LEU A 44 1.36 3.51 -3.14
CA LEU A 44 1.85 2.66 -2.07
C LEU A 44 3.17 1.98 -2.44
N ILE A 45 3.27 1.43 -3.65
CA ILE A 45 4.50 0.79 -4.14
C ILE A 45 5.66 1.79 -4.22
N GLY A 46 5.43 3.00 -4.73
CA GLY A 46 6.44 4.07 -4.72
C GLY A 46 6.89 4.46 -3.31
N ASN A 47 5.95 4.51 -2.36
CA ASN A 47 6.26 4.75 -0.95
C ASN A 47 7.06 3.60 -0.33
N ILE A 48 6.73 2.34 -0.65
CA ILE A 48 7.49 1.16 -0.20
C ILE A 48 8.92 1.20 -0.75
N LYS A 49 9.09 1.53 -2.03
CA LYS A 49 10.41 1.68 -2.66
C LYS A 49 11.24 2.74 -1.93
N THR A 50 10.68 3.93 -1.77
CA THR A 50 11.35 5.04 -1.07
C THR A 50 11.67 4.65 0.38
N ALA A 51 10.73 4.01 1.09
CA ALA A 51 10.94 3.55 2.45
C ALA A 51 12.01 2.45 2.55
N ALA A 52 12.10 1.56 1.56
CA ALA A 52 13.13 0.54 1.50
C ALA A 52 14.53 1.15 1.29
N GLU A 53 14.65 2.15 0.42
CA GLU A 53 15.90 2.90 0.22
C GLU A 53 16.32 3.59 1.52
N THR A 54 15.39 4.29 2.18
CA THR A 54 15.65 4.91 3.48
C THR A 54 15.99 3.86 4.54
N TYR A 55 15.31 2.72 4.57
CA TYR A 55 15.60 1.63 5.51
C TYR A 55 17.04 1.11 5.35
N TYR A 56 17.51 0.97 4.11
CA TYR A 56 18.91 0.62 3.86
C TYR A 56 19.87 1.70 4.38
N GLN A 57 19.59 2.97 4.11
CA GLN A 57 20.43 4.09 4.56
C GLN A 57 20.49 4.19 6.09
N GLU A 58 19.35 4.07 6.76
CA GLU A 58 19.27 4.02 8.23
C GLU A 58 19.99 2.80 8.82
N CYS A 59 20.05 1.71 8.05
CA CYS A 59 20.82 0.54 8.43
C CYS A 59 22.34 0.74 8.32
N GLU A 60 22.78 1.39 7.25
CA GLU A 60 24.21 1.56 6.96
C GLU A 60 24.83 2.73 7.74
N TYR A 61 24.08 3.82 7.90
CA TYR A 61 24.58 5.09 8.44
C TYR A 61 23.83 5.59 9.68
N GLY A 62 22.67 5.00 9.97
CA GLY A 62 21.85 5.34 11.15
C GLY A 62 22.09 4.39 12.32
N ASP A 63 21.06 4.21 13.15
CA ASP A 63 21.10 3.30 14.30
C ASP A 63 20.18 2.08 14.15
N LEU A 64 19.64 1.86 12.95
CA LEU A 64 18.69 0.77 12.69
C LEU A 64 19.32 -0.62 12.86
N SER A 65 20.64 -0.73 12.82
CA SER A 65 21.37 -1.97 13.13
C SER A 65 21.48 -2.25 14.65
N ASP A 66 21.11 -1.31 15.52
CA ASP A 66 21.17 -1.49 16.97
C ASP A 66 20.03 -2.40 17.47
N LYS A 67 20.39 -3.65 17.76
CA LYS A 67 19.48 -4.66 18.30
C LYS A 67 18.89 -4.31 19.66
N ASN A 68 19.57 -3.49 20.48
CA ASN A 68 19.02 -3.07 21.78
C ASN A 68 17.87 -2.08 21.61
N LYS A 69 17.92 -1.26 20.55
CA LYS A 69 16.90 -0.25 20.25
C LYS A 69 15.75 -0.83 19.43
N TYR A 70 16.04 -1.63 18.40
CA TYR A 70 15.05 -2.10 17.42
C TYR A 70 14.66 -3.57 17.57
N GLY A 71 15.34 -4.34 18.42
CA GLY A 71 14.99 -5.74 18.71
C GLY A 71 14.92 -6.60 17.45
N ASN A 72 13.73 -7.16 17.17
CA ASN A 72 13.48 -8.01 16.00
C ASN A 72 13.42 -7.24 14.67
N TYR A 73 13.32 -5.90 14.73
CA TYR A 73 13.31 -5.03 13.55
C TYR A 73 14.68 -4.45 13.23
N ALA A 74 15.70 -4.75 14.05
CA ALA A 74 17.06 -4.35 13.78
C ALA A 74 17.54 -4.98 12.48
N CYS A 75 18.11 -4.15 11.62
CA CYS A 75 18.55 -4.58 10.31
C CYS A 75 19.95 -5.21 10.36
N ASN A 76 20.27 -6.01 9.34
CA ASN A 76 21.63 -6.49 9.10
C ASN A 76 21.91 -6.43 7.59
N ILE A 77 23.05 -5.87 7.22
CA ILE A 77 23.51 -5.83 5.83
C ILE A 77 24.41 -7.04 5.61
N ASP A 78 24.01 -7.92 4.69
CA ASP A 78 24.83 -9.02 4.23
C ASP A 78 25.15 -8.82 2.74
N ASN A 79 26.43 -8.66 2.42
CA ASN A 79 26.91 -8.49 1.05
C ASN A 79 26.11 -7.42 0.25
N ASN A 80 26.00 -6.20 0.81
CA ASN A 80 25.21 -5.08 0.30
C ASN A 80 23.70 -5.36 0.11
N THR A 81 23.19 -6.37 0.80
CA THR A 81 21.80 -6.80 0.68
C THR A 81 21.13 -6.83 2.05
N ILE A 82 19.89 -6.36 2.11
CA ILE A 82 19.00 -6.49 3.27
C ILE A 82 17.78 -7.30 2.85
N ASN A 83 17.52 -8.41 3.55
CA ASN A 83 16.27 -9.13 3.44
C ASN A 83 15.37 -8.73 4.61
N THR A 84 14.20 -8.17 4.33
CA THR A 84 13.26 -7.70 5.34
C THR A 84 11.82 -7.89 4.86
N THR A 85 10.84 -7.40 5.60
CA THR A 85 9.44 -7.40 5.17
C THR A 85 8.90 -5.98 5.04
N ILE A 86 7.85 -5.81 4.25
CA ILE A 86 7.13 -4.52 4.17
C ILE A 86 6.61 -4.11 5.55
N GLY A 87 6.20 -5.08 6.37
CA GLY A 87 5.77 -4.84 7.75
C GLY A 87 6.90 -4.26 8.61
N ALA A 88 8.15 -4.70 8.44
CA ALA A 88 9.28 -4.14 9.16
C ALA A 88 9.49 -2.66 8.81
N LEU A 89 9.34 -2.26 7.54
CA LEU A 89 9.41 -0.85 7.14
C LEU A 89 8.37 0.00 7.88
N ALA A 90 7.16 -0.53 8.06
CA ALA A 90 6.09 0.14 8.79
C ALA A 90 6.39 0.21 10.30
N ASN A 91 6.80 -0.90 10.90
CA ASN A 91 7.05 -0.99 12.33
C ASN A 91 8.28 -0.19 12.80
N THR A 92 9.23 0.09 11.91
CA THR A 92 10.33 1.02 12.19
C THR A 92 9.95 2.49 12.00
N GLY A 93 8.72 2.77 11.55
CA GLY A 93 8.20 4.11 11.30
C GLY A 93 8.68 4.75 10.00
N ILE A 94 9.45 4.03 9.19
CA ILE A 94 10.01 4.53 7.92
C ILE A 94 8.93 4.55 6.84
N LEU A 95 8.10 3.51 6.76
CA LEU A 95 6.90 3.49 5.94
C LEU A 95 5.70 3.97 6.76
N LYS A 96 5.17 5.15 6.41
CA LYS A 96 4.01 5.72 7.09
C LYS A 96 2.74 4.98 6.68
N VAL A 97 2.11 4.29 7.63
CA VAL A 97 0.82 3.60 7.47
C VAL A 97 -0.09 3.86 8.66
N SER A 98 -1.38 3.61 8.48
CA SER A 98 -2.36 3.66 9.56
C SER A 98 -2.26 2.43 10.45
N ALA A 99 -2.43 2.63 11.76
CA ALA A 99 -2.65 1.53 12.69
C ALA A 99 -4.05 0.95 12.50
N ASP A 100 -4.20 -0.35 12.74
CA ASP A 100 -5.50 -0.98 12.88
C ASP A 100 -6.14 -0.65 14.24
N ASP A 101 -7.35 -1.16 14.47
CA ASP A 101 -8.09 -0.95 15.72
C ASP A 101 -7.37 -1.53 16.95
N SER A 102 -6.38 -2.40 16.74
CA SER A 102 -5.52 -2.99 17.79
C SER A 102 -4.21 -2.21 17.99
N GLY A 103 -4.01 -1.10 17.28
CA GLY A 103 -2.78 -0.30 17.34
C GLY A 103 -1.61 -0.88 16.54
N SER A 104 -1.81 -1.96 15.79
CA SER A 104 -0.78 -2.59 14.96
C SER A 104 -0.69 -1.88 13.61
N LEU A 105 0.53 -1.54 13.18
CA LEU A 105 0.77 -0.94 11.86
C LEU A 105 0.61 -2.01 10.78
N ILE A 106 -0.46 -1.91 9.99
CA ILE A 106 -0.79 -2.87 8.93
C ILE A 106 -0.75 -2.18 7.57
N VAL A 107 0.05 -2.73 6.65
CA VAL A 107 0.08 -2.34 5.25
C VAL A 107 -0.96 -3.17 4.49
N LYS A 108 -2.06 -2.54 4.06
CA LYS A 108 -3.12 -3.20 3.27
C LYS A 108 -2.94 -2.90 1.78
N ASP A 109 -3.32 -3.85 0.93
CA ASP A 109 -3.42 -3.59 -0.51
C ASP A 109 -4.65 -2.70 -0.80
N PRO A 110 -4.50 -1.52 -1.42
CA PRO A 110 -5.64 -0.66 -1.77
C PRO A 110 -6.63 -1.28 -2.78
N ARG A 111 -6.18 -2.27 -3.57
CA ARG A 111 -7.01 -3.03 -4.52
C ARG A 111 -7.86 -4.08 -3.80
N ASP A 112 -7.35 -4.62 -2.70
CA ASP A 112 -8.03 -5.61 -1.86
C ASP A 112 -7.65 -5.41 -0.39
N THR A 113 -8.52 -4.74 0.36
CA THR A 113 -8.29 -4.40 1.77
C THR A 113 -8.26 -5.60 2.72
N THR A 114 -8.59 -6.80 2.23
CA THR A 114 -8.45 -8.04 2.99
C THR A 114 -7.02 -8.58 2.97
N LYS A 115 -6.20 -8.14 2.00
CA LYS A 115 -4.80 -8.55 1.86
C LYS A 115 -3.88 -7.70 2.73
N ASN A 116 -3.17 -8.38 3.63
CA ASN A 116 -2.14 -7.80 4.48
C ASN A 116 -0.76 -8.04 3.85
N LEU A 117 -0.04 -6.96 3.58
CA LEU A 117 1.27 -6.98 2.95
C LEU A 117 2.43 -7.05 3.96
N ASN A 118 2.17 -7.01 5.27
CA ASN A 118 3.22 -6.99 6.30
C ASN A 118 4.17 -8.19 6.22
N SER A 119 3.66 -9.36 5.82
CA SER A 119 4.44 -10.59 5.67
C SER A 119 5.19 -10.68 4.35
N CYS A 120 4.93 -9.78 3.40
CA CYS A 120 5.61 -9.78 2.11
C CYS A 120 7.09 -9.47 2.30
N GLY A 121 7.93 -10.46 1.98
CA GLY A 121 9.37 -10.31 1.95
C GLY A 121 9.81 -9.37 0.83
N ILE A 122 10.78 -8.52 1.13
CA ILE A 122 11.48 -7.69 0.16
C ILE A 122 12.98 -7.84 0.36
N GLN A 123 13.71 -7.74 -0.75
CA GLN A 123 15.16 -7.74 -0.78
C GLN A 123 15.65 -6.41 -1.33
N ILE A 124 16.49 -5.72 -0.58
CA ILE A 124 17.02 -4.40 -0.91
C ILE A 124 18.51 -4.57 -1.20
N ILE A 125 18.92 -4.30 -2.44
CA ILE A 125 20.29 -4.51 -2.91
C ILE A 125 20.88 -3.15 -3.25
N LYS A 126 21.96 -2.77 -2.57
CA LYS A 126 22.76 -1.59 -2.90
C LYS A 126 23.79 -1.92 -3.97
N SER A 127 23.88 -1.07 -4.98
CA SER A 127 24.94 -1.11 -6.00
C SER A 127 25.59 0.27 -6.14
N VAL A 128 26.90 0.28 -6.36
CA VAL A 128 27.69 1.49 -6.59
C VAL A 128 28.37 1.36 -7.95
N ASP A 129 28.15 2.32 -8.84
CA ASP A 129 28.77 2.30 -10.16
C ASP A 129 30.21 2.86 -10.15
N ASN A 130 30.89 2.79 -11.30
CA ASN A 130 32.26 3.30 -11.47
C ASN A 130 32.38 4.83 -11.32
N LYS A 131 31.27 5.56 -11.19
CA LYS A 131 31.19 7.00 -10.96
C LYS A 131 30.73 7.32 -9.53
N PHE A 132 30.77 6.35 -8.62
CA PHE A 132 30.32 6.44 -7.23
C PHE A 132 28.82 6.76 -7.08
N LYS A 133 28.01 6.54 -8.12
CA LYS A 133 26.55 6.67 -8.02
C LYS A 133 26.01 5.46 -7.26
N VAL A 134 25.32 5.73 -6.16
CA VAL A 134 24.60 4.71 -5.39
C VAL A 134 23.22 4.49 -5.99
N THR A 135 22.84 3.24 -6.18
CA THR A 135 21.50 2.82 -6.61
C THR A 135 21.00 1.67 -5.75
N TYR A 136 19.69 1.60 -5.56
CA TYR A 136 19.03 0.53 -4.82
C TYR A 136 18.10 -0.22 -5.76
N GLN A 137 18.16 -1.55 -5.72
CA GLN A 137 17.19 -2.42 -6.37
C GLN A 137 16.35 -3.10 -5.30
N ILE A 138 15.02 -2.99 -5.42
CA ILE A 138 14.07 -3.59 -4.50
C ILE A 138 13.42 -4.76 -5.23
N LYS A 139 13.59 -5.96 -4.71
CA LYS A 139 12.97 -7.18 -5.24
C LYS A 139 11.86 -7.62 -4.29
N GLY A 140 10.69 -7.89 -4.86
CA GLY A 140 9.54 -8.44 -4.13
C GLY A 140 9.57 -9.97 -4.05
N SER A 141 8.99 -10.50 -2.99
CA SER A 141 8.73 -11.94 -2.82
C SER A 141 7.77 -12.49 -3.88
N THR A 142 7.90 -13.77 -4.23
CA THR A 142 6.99 -14.48 -5.16
C THR A 142 5.71 -15.00 -4.49
N GLN A 143 5.40 -14.51 -3.28
CA GLN A 143 4.19 -14.89 -2.55
C GLN A 143 2.94 -14.30 -3.19
N ASP A 144 1.86 -15.08 -3.22
CA ASP A 144 0.58 -14.63 -3.78
C ASP A 144 0.04 -13.40 -3.01
N GLY A 145 -0.38 -12.38 -3.76
CA GLY A 145 -0.84 -11.10 -3.22
C GLY A 145 0.26 -10.13 -2.78
N CYS A 146 1.54 -10.49 -2.86
CA CYS A 146 2.65 -9.56 -2.59
C CYS A 146 3.05 -8.77 -3.84
N PRO A 147 3.58 -7.54 -3.68
CA PRO A 147 4.16 -6.80 -4.80
C PRO A 147 5.29 -7.58 -5.45
N THR A 148 5.27 -7.65 -6.76
CA THR A 148 6.30 -8.35 -7.53
C THR A 148 7.55 -7.48 -7.66
N THR A 149 8.63 -8.09 -8.15
CA THR A 149 9.83 -7.33 -8.50
C THR A 149 9.58 -6.34 -9.65
N GLU A 150 8.61 -6.58 -10.52
CA GLU A 150 8.24 -5.63 -11.58
C GLU A 150 7.50 -4.41 -11.03
N ASP A 151 6.64 -4.62 -10.03
CA ASP A 151 5.96 -3.52 -9.35
C ASP A 151 6.96 -2.59 -8.66
N LEU A 152 8.02 -3.15 -8.06
CA LEU A 152 8.99 -2.45 -7.22
C LEU A 152 10.18 -1.82 -7.97
N GLN A 153 10.21 -1.89 -9.31
CA GLN A 153 11.27 -1.31 -10.14
C GLN A 153 11.02 0.13 -10.57
#